data_AF-A9DMU0-F1
#
_entry.id   AF-A9DMU0-F1
#
_cell.length_a   1.000
_cell.length_b   1.000
_cell.length_c   1.000
_cell.angle_alpha   90.00
_cell.angle_beta   90.00
_cell.angle_gamma   90.00
#
_symmetry.space_group_name_H-M   'P 1'
#
loop_
_entity.id
_entity.type
_entity.pdbx_description
1 polymer ?
#
loop_
_entity_poly.entity_id
_entity_poly.type
_entity_poly.pdbx_seq_one_letter_code
_entity_poly.pdbx_strand_id
1 'polypeptide(L)'
;MLQIKKMKKIIFILLLFTTIFSVIAQENLIFKETDSLKTDHEKNSAIINYTFKDLDENEIIDSLRIKTKLHLNSAAHCMILYSMSKNMRLSSKEKKALELRVTEIAERFYNSNKYVLFRKFRRNTGNDSMFLKDTIKGKKVAIILFGSNCVITRFDMLRSEIRAIFNPKMETLLSK
;
A
#
# COMPACT_ATOMS: atom_id res chain seq x y z
N MET A 1 -15.88 -13.69 49.30
CA MET A 1 -14.48 -13.92 48.84
C MET A 1 -14.37 -14.62 47.47
N LEU A 2 -15.19 -15.65 47.18
CA LEU A 2 -15.16 -16.40 45.91
C LEU A 2 -15.54 -15.56 44.66
N GLN A 3 -16.53 -14.67 44.80
CA GLN A 3 -17.01 -13.75 43.75
C GLN A 3 -15.91 -12.76 43.29
N ILE A 4 -15.13 -12.22 44.24
CA ILE A 4 -14.03 -11.27 43.96
C ILE A 4 -12.90 -11.95 43.16
N LYS A 5 -12.56 -13.21 43.49
CA LYS A 5 -11.58 -14.00 42.72
C LYS A 5 -12.06 -14.26 41.28
N LYS A 6 -13.35 -14.55 41.08
CA LYS A 6 -13.94 -14.73 39.74
C LYS A 6 -13.90 -13.44 38.91
N MET A 7 -14.28 -12.29 39.49
CA MET A 7 -14.21 -10.99 38.80
C MET A 7 -12.78 -10.62 38.41
N LYS A 8 -11.80 -10.82 39.29
CA LYS A 8 -10.37 -10.58 38.99
C LYS A 8 -9.88 -11.44 37.83
N LYS A 9 -10.32 -12.70 37.73
CA LYS A 9 -9.97 -13.61 36.62
C LYS A 9 -10.59 -13.15 35.30
N ILE A 10 -11.84 -12.69 35.29
CA ILE A 10 -12.52 -12.17 34.10
C ILE A 10 -11.83 -10.90 33.60
N ILE A 11 -11.52 -9.96 34.49
CA ILE A 11 -10.80 -8.72 34.15
C ILE A 11 -9.43 -9.05 33.56
N PHE A 12 -8.69 -9.99 34.15
CA PHE A 12 -7.39 -10.41 33.64
C PHE A 12 -7.50 -11.01 32.22
N ILE A 13 -8.51 -11.84 31.96
CA ILE A 13 -8.76 -12.41 30.64
C ILE A 13 -9.08 -11.31 29.62
N LEU A 14 -9.96 -10.36 29.96
CA LEU A 14 -10.28 -9.20 29.11
C LEU A 14 -9.03 -8.39 28.79
N LEU A 15 -8.18 -8.13 29.79
CA LEU A 15 -6.93 -7.41 29.61
C LEU A 15 -5.99 -8.16 28.65
N LEU A 16 -5.86 -9.48 28.83
CA LEU A 16 -5.06 -10.33 27.94
C LEU A 16 -5.58 -10.32 26.49
N PHE A 17 -6.90 -10.36 26.30
CA PHE A 17 -7.49 -10.25 24.97
C PHE A 17 -7.15 -8.90 24.32
N THR A 18 -7.31 -7.79 25.04
CA THR A 18 -7.02 -6.44 24.50
C THR A 18 -5.54 -6.26 24.11
N THR A 19 -4.61 -6.86 24.85
CA THR A 19 -3.18 -6.79 24.53
C THR A 19 -2.84 -7.63 23.30
N ILE A 20 -3.39 -8.84 23.18
CA ILE A 20 -3.19 -9.70 22.00
C ILE A 20 -3.70 -9.02 20.73
N PHE A 21 -4.91 -8.45 20.76
CA PHE A 21 -5.46 -7.75 19.59
C PHE A 21 -4.62 -6.53 19.20
N SER A 22 -4.06 -5.82 20.18
CA SER A 22 -3.20 -4.67 19.94
C SER A 22 -1.88 -5.05 19.25
N VAL A 23 -1.27 -6.19 19.62
CA VAL A 23 -0.05 -6.70 18.97
C VAL A 23 -0.34 -7.12 17.53
N ILE A 24 -1.46 -7.81 17.28
CA ILE A 24 -1.84 -8.25 15.93
C ILE A 24 -2.04 -7.05 14.99
N ALA A 25 -2.59 -5.94 15.48
CA ALA A 25 -2.78 -4.72 14.69
C ALA A 25 -1.46 -4.00 14.34
N GLN A 26 -0.38 -4.25 15.09
CA GLN A 26 0.96 -3.70 14.83
C GLN A 26 1.75 -4.53 13.81
N GLU A 27 1.40 -5.80 13.66
CA GLU A 27 1.97 -6.68 12.64
C GLU A 27 1.49 -6.32 11.24
N ASN A 28 2.33 -6.59 10.26
CA ASN A 28 2.05 -6.30 8.87
C ASN A 28 2.02 -7.60 8.08
N LEU A 29 0.83 -7.96 7.60
CA LEU A 29 0.58 -9.20 6.89
C LEU A 29 1.40 -9.30 5.59
N ILE A 30 1.80 -8.15 5.02
CA ILE A 30 2.65 -8.13 3.83
C ILE A 30 3.96 -8.89 4.04
N PHE A 31 4.52 -8.88 5.25
CA PHE A 31 5.79 -9.57 5.52
C PHE A 31 5.64 -11.07 5.49
N LYS A 32 4.51 -11.60 5.99
CA LYS A 32 4.22 -13.04 5.93
C LYS A 32 3.95 -13.48 4.49
N GLU A 33 3.23 -12.67 3.72
CA GLU A 33 2.90 -12.96 2.32
C GLU A 33 4.13 -12.89 1.39
N THR A 34 5.16 -12.14 1.76
CA THR A 34 6.37 -11.95 0.94
C THR A 34 7.59 -12.73 1.46
N ASP A 35 7.48 -13.46 2.56
CA ASP A 35 8.60 -14.16 3.20
C ASP A 35 9.14 -15.31 2.33
N SER A 36 8.28 -15.94 1.54
CA SER A 36 8.65 -17.01 0.61
C SER A 36 9.35 -16.52 -0.66
N LEU A 37 9.40 -15.20 -0.90
CA LEU A 37 10.02 -14.61 -2.09
C LEU A 37 11.51 -14.39 -1.83
N LYS A 38 12.35 -14.78 -2.79
CA LYS A 38 13.80 -14.87 -2.61
C LYS A 38 14.48 -13.51 -2.75
N THR A 39 13.95 -12.65 -3.60
CA THR A 39 14.57 -11.36 -3.92
C THR A 39 13.69 -10.18 -3.51
N ASP A 40 14.32 -9.07 -3.18
CA ASP A 40 13.61 -7.81 -2.90
C ASP A 40 12.84 -7.32 -4.13
N HIS A 41 13.31 -7.65 -5.34
CA HIS A 41 12.60 -7.38 -6.58
C HIS A 41 11.25 -8.13 -6.63
N GLU A 42 11.26 -9.44 -6.35
CA GLU A 42 10.04 -10.25 -6.28
C GLU A 42 9.07 -9.72 -5.22
N LYS A 43 9.58 -9.36 -4.02
CA LYS A 43 8.77 -8.79 -2.94
C LYS A 43 8.11 -7.48 -3.37
N ASN A 44 8.91 -6.55 -3.89
CA ASN A 44 8.40 -5.27 -4.37
C ASN A 44 7.38 -5.45 -5.49
N SER A 45 7.66 -6.33 -6.45
CA SER A 45 6.76 -6.68 -7.56
C SER A 45 5.43 -7.27 -7.06
N ALA A 46 5.48 -8.22 -6.12
CA ALA A 46 4.28 -8.83 -5.55
C ALA A 46 3.37 -7.79 -4.89
N ILE A 47 3.94 -6.82 -4.17
CA ILE A 47 3.16 -5.81 -3.46
C ILE A 47 2.55 -4.79 -4.41
N ILE A 48 3.31 -4.26 -5.37
CA ILE A 48 2.77 -3.24 -6.30
C ILE A 48 1.70 -3.84 -7.24
N ASN A 49 1.82 -5.12 -7.57
CA ASN A 49 0.85 -5.85 -8.39
C ASN A 49 -0.29 -6.47 -7.57
N TYR A 50 -0.28 -6.33 -6.24
CA TYR A 50 -1.36 -6.80 -5.40
C TYR A 50 -2.68 -6.18 -5.85
N THR A 51 -3.68 -7.03 -6.06
CA THR A 51 -4.97 -6.65 -6.66
C THR A 51 -6.09 -6.84 -5.65
N PHE A 52 -6.82 -5.76 -5.38
CA PHE A 52 -8.03 -5.80 -4.54
C PHE A 52 -9.26 -6.10 -5.41
N LYS A 53 -10.01 -7.14 -5.09
CA LYS A 53 -11.19 -7.56 -5.88
C LYS A 53 -12.47 -6.83 -5.47
N ASP A 54 -12.44 -6.17 -4.31
CA ASP A 54 -13.55 -5.52 -3.61
C ASP A 54 -13.49 -3.99 -3.69
N LEU A 55 -12.87 -3.46 -4.74
CA LEU A 55 -12.91 -2.02 -5.02
C LEU A 55 -14.18 -1.68 -5.79
N ASP A 56 -14.86 -0.64 -5.34
CA ASP A 56 -16.10 -0.18 -5.95
C ASP A 56 -15.82 0.33 -7.36
N GLU A 57 -16.53 -0.22 -8.34
CA GLU A 57 -16.46 0.24 -9.72
C GLU A 57 -17.40 1.43 -9.93
N ASN A 58 -16.97 2.37 -10.76
CA ASN A 58 -17.81 3.47 -11.23
C ASN A 58 -17.67 3.61 -12.74
N GLU A 59 -18.62 4.28 -13.38
CA GLU A 59 -18.68 4.42 -14.85
C GLU A 59 -17.38 4.97 -15.46
N ILE A 60 -16.69 5.87 -14.76
CA ILE A 60 -15.43 6.46 -15.24
C ILE A 60 -14.29 5.44 -15.17
N ILE A 61 -14.19 4.68 -14.08
CA ILE A 61 -13.19 3.62 -13.95
C ILE A 61 -13.46 2.48 -14.93
N ASP A 62 -14.71 2.08 -15.12
CA ASP A 62 -15.09 1.07 -16.10
C ASP A 62 -14.74 1.53 -17.52
N SER A 63 -15.03 2.79 -17.86
CA SER A 63 -14.64 3.40 -19.12
C SER A 63 -13.11 3.42 -19.30
N LEU A 64 -12.36 3.80 -18.26
CA LEU A 64 -10.89 3.77 -18.28
C LEU A 64 -10.36 2.34 -18.46
N ARG A 65 -10.96 1.35 -17.80
CA ARG A 65 -10.61 -0.08 -17.96
C ARG A 65 -10.82 -0.53 -19.39
N ILE A 66 -11.96 -0.20 -20.00
CA ILE A 66 -12.27 -0.55 -21.40
C ILE A 66 -11.27 0.12 -22.36
N LYS A 67 -11.01 1.42 -22.16
CA LYS A 67 -10.11 2.22 -23.00
C LYS A 67 -8.65 1.76 -22.93
N THR A 68 -8.20 1.29 -21.76
CA THR A 68 -6.78 1.00 -21.49
C THR A 68 -6.47 -0.49 -21.44
N LYS A 69 -7.50 -1.33 -21.30
CA LYS A 69 -7.40 -2.76 -20.99
C LYS A 69 -6.64 -3.05 -19.68
N LEU A 70 -6.56 -2.07 -18.77
CA LEU A 70 -5.93 -2.22 -17.46
C LEU A 70 -6.98 -2.36 -16.35
N HIS A 71 -6.80 -3.34 -15.46
CA HIS A 71 -7.61 -3.48 -14.26
C HIS A 71 -7.05 -2.57 -13.16
N LEU A 72 -7.72 -1.43 -12.90
CA LEU A 72 -7.24 -0.37 -12.01
C LEU A 72 -7.40 -0.72 -10.51
N ASN A 73 -7.09 -1.97 -10.14
CA ASN A 73 -7.27 -2.53 -8.81
C ASN A 73 -5.93 -2.83 -8.11
N SER A 74 -4.82 -2.48 -8.76
CA SER A 74 -3.47 -2.55 -8.21
C SER A 74 -2.76 -1.20 -8.35
N ALA A 75 -1.79 -0.95 -7.47
CA ALA A 75 -0.98 0.25 -7.55
C ALA A 75 -0.20 0.30 -8.87
N ALA A 76 0.31 -0.84 -9.35
CA ALA A 76 1.03 -0.96 -10.60
C ALA A 76 0.19 -0.53 -11.82
N HIS A 77 -1.06 -1.02 -11.94
CA HIS A 77 -1.91 -0.63 -13.06
C HIS A 77 -2.30 0.85 -13.02
N CYS A 78 -2.54 1.40 -11.83
CA CYS A 78 -2.76 2.84 -11.68
C CYS A 78 -1.51 3.65 -12.07
N MET A 79 -0.31 3.19 -11.68
CA MET A 79 0.97 3.80 -12.10
C MET A 79 1.14 3.78 -13.62
N ILE A 80 0.85 2.66 -14.27
CA ILE A 80 0.93 2.54 -15.73
C ILE A 80 -0.03 3.54 -16.39
N LEU A 81 -1.29 3.60 -15.95
CA LEU A 81 -2.26 4.50 -16.54
C LEU A 81 -1.89 5.98 -16.34
N TYR A 82 -1.41 6.35 -15.14
CA TYR A 82 -0.85 7.68 -14.91
C TYR A 82 0.29 8.00 -15.87
N SER A 83 1.17 7.02 -16.10
CA SER A 83 2.31 7.19 -17.00
C SER A 83 1.89 7.50 -18.46
N MET A 84 0.73 6.99 -18.85
CA MET A 84 0.17 7.18 -20.17
C MET A 84 -0.81 8.36 -20.25
N SER A 85 -1.20 8.95 -19.12
CA SER A 85 -2.31 9.91 -19.03
C SER A 85 -2.20 11.11 -19.98
N LYS A 86 -0.99 11.66 -20.14
CA LYS A 86 -0.71 12.77 -21.08
C LYS A 86 -0.89 12.34 -22.54
N ASN A 87 -0.40 11.16 -22.90
CA ASN A 87 -0.50 10.64 -24.26
C ASN A 87 -1.94 10.23 -24.59
N MET A 88 -2.67 9.69 -23.60
CA MET A 88 -4.07 9.27 -23.73
C MET A 88 -5.08 10.43 -23.59
N ARG A 89 -4.59 11.65 -23.36
CA ARG A 89 -5.39 12.86 -23.16
C ARG A 89 -6.54 12.64 -22.18
N LEU A 90 -6.23 12.06 -21.01
CA LEU A 90 -7.26 11.87 -19.97
C LEU A 90 -7.83 13.23 -19.56
N SER A 91 -9.17 13.30 -19.55
CA SER A 91 -9.94 14.43 -19.04
C SER A 91 -9.68 14.65 -17.55
N SER A 92 -10.00 15.84 -17.06
CA SER A 92 -9.87 16.15 -15.62
C SER A 92 -10.72 15.21 -14.75
N LYS A 93 -11.88 14.76 -15.25
CA LYS A 93 -12.74 13.79 -14.55
C LYS A 93 -12.08 12.41 -14.47
N GLU A 94 -11.52 11.91 -15.57
CA GLU A 94 -10.77 10.64 -15.58
C GLU A 94 -9.56 10.68 -14.65
N LYS A 95 -8.81 11.78 -14.63
CA LYS A 95 -7.67 11.96 -13.71
C LYS A 95 -8.12 11.92 -12.26
N LYS A 96 -9.18 12.67 -11.91
CA LYS A 96 -9.72 12.69 -10.54
C LYS A 96 -10.24 11.32 -10.11
N ALA A 97 -10.90 10.58 -11.00
CA ALA A 97 -11.33 9.22 -10.71
C ALA A 97 -10.12 8.30 -10.44
N LEU A 98 -9.02 8.46 -11.17
CA LEU A 98 -7.79 7.72 -10.94
C LEU A 98 -7.12 8.09 -9.61
N GLU A 99 -7.12 9.36 -9.20
CA GLU A 99 -6.64 9.81 -7.87
C GLU A 99 -7.43 9.15 -6.73
N LEU A 100 -8.76 9.13 -6.86
CA LEU A 100 -9.65 8.49 -5.89
C LEU A 100 -9.38 6.99 -5.82
N ARG A 101 -9.22 6.32 -6.97
CA ARG A 101 -8.91 4.90 -7.00
C ARG A 101 -7.58 4.58 -6.30
N VAL A 102 -6.56 5.41 -6.46
CA VAL A 102 -5.28 5.24 -5.74
C VAL A 102 -5.44 5.43 -4.23
N THR A 103 -6.31 6.35 -3.83
CA THR A 103 -6.68 6.59 -2.43
C THR A 103 -7.40 5.37 -1.83
N GLU A 104 -8.36 4.79 -2.56
CA GLU A 104 -9.07 3.56 -2.16
C GLU A 104 -8.11 2.38 -2.01
N ILE A 105 -7.16 2.22 -2.95
CA ILE A 105 -6.12 1.18 -2.84
C ILE A 105 -5.29 1.36 -1.57
N ALA A 106 -4.89 2.60 -1.23
CA ALA A 106 -4.17 2.88 0.02
C ALA A 106 -5.00 2.52 1.26
N GLU A 107 -6.30 2.82 1.25
CA GLU A 107 -7.23 2.44 2.32
C GLU A 107 -7.37 0.91 2.45
N ARG A 108 -7.49 0.19 1.33
CA ARG A 108 -7.57 -1.28 1.35
C ARG A 108 -6.29 -1.92 1.88
N PHE A 109 -5.12 -1.40 1.51
CA PHE A 109 -3.85 -1.82 2.12
C PHE A 109 -3.88 -1.65 3.64
N TYR A 110 -4.26 -0.47 4.13
CA TYR A 110 -4.34 -0.20 5.56
C TYR A 110 -5.36 -1.11 6.28
N ASN A 111 -6.59 -1.20 5.78
CA ASN A 111 -7.67 -1.98 6.37
C ASN A 111 -7.39 -3.48 6.37
N SER A 112 -6.49 -3.94 5.49
CA SER A 112 -6.05 -5.34 5.42
C SER A 112 -4.79 -5.61 6.26
N ASN A 113 -4.39 -4.71 7.16
CA ASN A 113 -3.14 -4.77 7.94
C ASN A 113 -1.90 -4.97 7.04
N LYS A 114 -1.90 -4.34 5.85
CA LYS A 114 -0.81 -4.37 4.89
C LYS A 114 -0.25 -2.95 4.74
N TYR A 115 0.69 -2.60 5.61
CA TYR A 115 1.22 -1.23 5.67
C TYR A 115 2.38 -1.05 4.70
N VAL A 116 2.21 -0.19 3.71
CA VAL A 116 3.19 -0.02 2.63
C VAL A 116 3.42 1.46 2.37
N LEU A 117 4.67 1.89 2.15
CA LEU A 117 4.97 3.21 1.62
C LEU A 117 5.92 3.12 0.44
N PHE A 118 5.78 4.06 -0.48
CA PHE A 118 6.60 4.15 -1.67
C PHE A 118 7.70 5.20 -1.46
N ARG A 119 8.98 4.84 -1.63
CA ARG A 119 10.09 5.82 -1.56
C ARG A 119 10.88 5.81 -2.87
N LYS A 120 11.41 6.98 -3.23
CA LYS A 120 12.35 7.09 -4.34
C LYS A 120 13.70 6.54 -3.89
N PHE A 121 14.35 5.77 -4.75
CA PHE A 121 15.72 5.32 -4.55
C PHE A 121 16.68 6.51 -4.36
N ARG A 122 17.55 6.46 -3.34
CA ARG A 122 18.60 7.47 -3.09
C ARG A 122 19.99 6.85 -3.26
N ARG A 123 20.58 7.06 -4.45
CA ARG A 123 22.00 7.08 -4.90
C ARG A 123 23.12 6.21 -4.26
N ASN A 124 23.06 5.74 -3.01
CA ASN A 124 24.23 5.17 -2.31
C ASN A 124 24.11 3.70 -1.90
N THR A 125 23.04 3.00 -2.24
CA THR A 125 22.83 1.60 -1.87
C THR A 125 22.72 0.79 -3.15
N GLY A 126 23.81 0.17 -3.66
CA GLY A 126 23.92 -0.39 -5.03
C GLY A 126 22.99 -1.56 -5.43
N ASN A 127 21.70 -1.52 -5.08
CA ASN A 127 20.71 -2.53 -5.41
C ASN A 127 19.38 -1.86 -5.82
N ASP A 128 18.97 -1.98 -7.10
CA ASP A 128 17.82 -1.28 -7.72
C ASP A 128 16.45 -1.57 -7.07
N SER A 129 16.38 -2.56 -6.18
CA SER A 129 15.20 -2.85 -5.37
C SER A 129 15.66 -3.24 -3.98
N MET A 130 15.39 -2.39 -2.98
CA MET A 130 15.46 -2.82 -1.58
C MET A 130 14.04 -2.90 -1.02
N PHE A 131 13.80 -3.96 -0.26
CA PHE A 131 12.60 -4.13 0.54
C PHE A 131 12.92 -3.76 1.98
N LEU A 132 12.68 -2.49 2.33
CA LEU A 132 13.03 -1.98 3.66
C LEU A 132 11.86 -2.12 4.62
N LYS A 133 12.18 -2.21 5.91
CA LYS A 133 11.21 -2.22 7.00
C LYS A 133 11.39 -0.94 7.82
N ASP A 134 10.29 -0.32 8.18
CA ASP A 134 10.24 0.85 9.07
C ASP A 134 9.20 0.60 10.17
N THR A 135 9.16 1.43 11.20
CA THR A 135 8.11 1.39 12.23
C THR A 135 7.52 2.79 12.39
N ILE A 136 6.25 2.94 12.07
CA ILE A 136 5.53 4.21 12.17
C ILE A 136 4.39 4.02 13.16
N LYS A 137 4.42 4.79 14.26
CA LYS A 137 3.38 4.73 15.32
C LYS A 137 3.10 3.29 15.80
N GLY A 138 4.17 2.51 15.99
CA GLY A 138 4.11 1.11 16.44
C GLY A 138 3.72 0.09 15.37
N LYS A 139 3.32 0.52 14.17
CA LYS A 139 2.99 -0.38 13.06
C LYS A 139 4.23 -0.65 12.22
N LYS A 140 4.52 -1.92 11.90
CA LYS A 140 5.65 -2.27 11.02
C LYS A 140 5.28 -1.96 9.57
N VAL A 141 6.04 -1.12 8.88
CA VAL A 141 5.71 -0.66 7.52
C VAL A 141 6.73 -1.19 6.52
N ALA A 142 6.26 -1.74 5.41
CA ALA A 142 7.10 -2.11 4.27
C ALA A 142 7.36 -0.87 3.41
N ILE A 143 8.62 -0.62 3.09
CA ILE A 143 9.03 0.50 2.25
C ILE A 143 9.52 -0.04 0.91
N ILE A 144 8.79 0.28 -0.14
CA ILE A 144 9.11 -0.12 -1.51
C ILE A 144 9.88 0.99 -2.18
N LEU A 145 11.08 0.68 -2.65
CA LEU A 145 11.89 1.61 -3.42
C LEU A 145 11.53 1.57 -4.90
N PHE A 146 11.34 2.74 -5.49
CA PHE A 146 11.17 2.95 -6.93
C PHE A 146 12.35 3.69 -7.54
N GLY A 147 12.81 3.22 -8.70
CA GLY A 147 13.84 3.84 -9.53
C GLY A 147 14.87 2.83 -10.00
N SER A 148 15.59 3.16 -11.07
CA SER A 148 16.80 2.44 -11.50
C SER A 148 18.03 3.37 -11.53
N ASN A 149 19.21 2.76 -11.51
CA ASN A 149 20.52 3.39 -11.73
C ASN A 149 20.50 4.55 -12.74
N CYS A 150 20.97 5.74 -12.31
CA CYS A 150 21.36 6.97 -13.04
C CYS A 150 20.52 7.53 -14.21
N VAL A 151 19.53 6.83 -14.75
CA VAL A 151 18.67 7.28 -15.85
C VAL A 151 17.29 7.50 -15.28
N ILE A 152 16.92 8.76 -15.02
CA ILE A 152 15.54 9.12 -14.70
C ILE A 152 14.72 8.88 -15.96
N THR A 153 14.02 7.76 -16.00
CA THR A 153 13.10 7.49 -17.09
C THR A 153 11.80 8.28 -16.87
N ARG A 154 11.05 8.53 -17.95
CA ARG A 154 9.69 9.08 -17.86
C ARG A 154 8.81 8.24 -16.93
N PHE A 155 9.06 6.93 -16.84
CA PHE A 155 8.43 6.02 -15.88
C PHE A 155 8.73 6.38 -14.41
N ASP A 156 9.93 6.84 -14.08
CA ASP A 156 10.29 7.23 -12.71
C ASP A 156 9.63 8.54 -12.26
N MET A 157 9.42 9.48 -13.19
CA MET A 157 8.64 10.69 -12.91
C MET A 157 7.17 10.38 -12.66
N LEU A 158 6.59 9.41 -13.38
CA LEU A 158 5.15 9.11 -13.29
C LEU A 158 4.80 8.23 -12.08
N ARG A 159 5.76 7.43 -11.61
CA ARG A 159 5.72 6.80 -10.27
C ARG A 159 5.69 7.84 -9.14
N SER A 160 6.22 9.04 -9.36
CA SER A 160 6.20 10.11 -8.35
C SER A 160 4.80 10.69 -8.11
N GLU A 161 3.94 10.69 -9.14
CA GLU A 161 2.55 11.18 -9.04
C GLU A 161 1.70 10.23 -8.18
N ILE A 162 1.78 8.92 -8.43
CA ILE A 162 1.10 7.91 -7.59
C ILE A 162 1.60 7.98 -6.16
N ARG A 163 2.92 8.07 -5.95
CA ARG A 163 3.49 8.23 -4.61
C ARG A 163 2.94 9.47 -3.90
N ALA A 164 2.77 10.57 -4.61
CA ALA A 164 2.24 11.82 -4.06
C ALA A 164 0.76 11.73 -3.65
N ILE A 165 0.02 10.72 -4.10
CA ILE A 165 -1.38 10.48 -3.69
C ILE A 165 -1.44 9.37 -2.64
N PHE A 166 -0.77 8.24 -2.91
CA PHE A 166 -0.79 7.05 -2.09
C PHE A 166 -0.15 7.28 -0.71
N ASN A 167 1.06 7.86 -0.67
CA ASN A 167 1.79 8.00 0.59
C ASN A 167 1.09 8.94 1.56
N PRO A 168 0.65 10.16 1.18
CA PRO A 168 -0.02 11.04 2.14
C PRO A 168 -1.26 10.41 2.73
N LYS A 169 -2.02 9.66 1.93
CA LYS A 169 -3.17 8.91 2.42
C LYS A 169 -2.75 7.84 3.43
N MET A 170 -1.78 7.00 3.08
CA MET A 170 -1.29 5.95 3.98
C MET A 170 -0.69 6.52 5.26
N GLU A 171 0.12 7.58 5.18
CA GLU A 171 0.72 8.26 6.34
C GLU A 171 -0.36 8.84 7.27
N THR A 172 -1.42 9.41 6.70
CA THR A 172 -2.60 9.86 7.47
C THR A 172 -3.27 8.70 8.20
N LEU A 173 -3.45 7.55 7.54
CA LEU A 173 -4.06 6.36 8.13
C LEU A 173 -3.18 5.73 9.21
N LEU A 174 -1.87 5.66 8.98
CA LEU A 174 -0.88 5.14 9.93
C LEU A 174 -0.75 6.01 11.18
N SER A 175 -1.09 7.30 11.06
CA SER A 175 -1.08 8.27 12.16
C SER A 175 -2.33 8.23 13.03
N LYS A 176 -3.34 7.42 12.66
CA LYS A 176 -4.48 7.06 13.52
C LYS A 176 -4.07 5.98 14.52
#